data_AF-A0A8J2H4V0-F1
#
_entry.id   AF-A0A8J2H4V0-F1
#
_cell.length_a   1.000
_cell.length_b   1.000
_cell.length_c   1.000
_cell.angle_alpha   90.00
_cell.angle_beta   90.00
_cell.angle_gamma   90.00
#
_symmetry.space_group_name_H-M   'P 1'
#
loop_
_entity.id
_entity.type
_entity.pdbx_description
1 polymer ?
#
loop_
_entity_poly.entity_id
_entity_poly.type
_entity_poly.pdbx_seq_one_letter_code
_entity_poly.pdbx_strand_id
1 'polypeptide(L)'
;MSSVWFGTGKPKNMNAYLTPFVTKAKELLKNGFTYLLNGQTYKKRVVTLMSVCDSVARPLVQCTTQFNGNYGCGLCLHHGESIEKGRGFARVYPVINGEFFGEGLRSHEQ
;
A
#
# COMPACT_ATOMS: atom_id res chain seq x y z
N MET A 1 -13.92 -11.04 -0.06
CA MET A 1 -12.99 -11.89 0.71
C MET A 1 -12.69 -11.14 2.00
N SER A 2 -13.25 -11.57 3.12
CA SER A 2 -13.11 -10.93 4.43
C SER A 2 -12.12 -11.74 5.26
N SER A 3 -11.07 -11.10 5.76
CA SER A 3 -10.16 -11.70 6.76
C SER A 3 -10.27 -10.91 8.06
N VAL A 4 -10.23 -11.63 9.18
CA VAL A 4 -10.27 -11.07 10.52
C VAL A 4 -8.94 -11.39 11.20
N TRP A 5 -8.30 -10.36 11.75
CA TRP A 5 -7.15 -10.56 12.63
C TRP A 5 -7.64 -10.64 14.08
N PHE A 6 -7.15 -11.62 14.84
CA PHE A 6 -7.44 -11.78 16.26
C PHE A 6 -6.13 -11.76 17.07
N GLY A 7 -6.01 -10.81 18.00
CA GLY A 7 -4.85 -10.67 18.86
C GLY A 7 -4.93 -9.39 19.70
N THR A 8 -4.02 -9.24 20.67
CA THR A 8 -3.98 -8.11 21.62
C THR A 8 -3.48 -6.79 21.02
N GLY A 9 -3.30 -6.73 19.70
CA GLY A 9 -2.80 -5.55 18.99
C GLY A 9 -2.67 -5.80 17.49
N LYS A 10 -1.97 -4.89 16.82
CA LYS A 10 -1.64 -5.00 15.38
C LYS A 10 -0.86 -6.30 15.12
N PRO A 11 -1.01 -6.93 13.93
CA PRO A 11 -0.22 -8.09 13.56
C PRO A 11 1.27 -7.81 13.71
N LYS A 12 1.96 -8.60 14.56
CA LYS A 12 3.43 -8.49 14.70
C LYS A 12 4.14 -8.83 13.40
N ASN A 13 3.56 -9.74 12.62
CA ASN A 13 4.02 -10.12 11.29
C ASN A 13 2.88 -9.90 10.29
N MET A 14 2.87 -8.73 9.63
CA MET A 14 1.86 -8.41 8.62
C MET A 14 1.97 -9.31 7.38
N ASN A 15 3.19 -9.78 7.06
CA ASN A 15 3.39 -10.72 5.96
C ASN A 15 2.66 -12.04 6.22
N ALA A 16 2.71 -12.57 7.45
CA ALA A 16 1.98 -13.80 7.78
C ALA A 16 0.46 -13.64 7.56
N TYR A 17 -0.08 -12.46 7.83
CA TYR A 17 -1.49 -12.14 7.60
C TYR A 17 -1.85 -11.97 6.12
N LEU A 18 -1.03 -11.23 5.35
CA LEU A 18 -1.34 -10.85 3.97
C LEU A 18 -0.87 -11.86 2.91
N THR A 19 0.10 -12.72 3.21
CA THR A 19 0.68 -13.67 2.24
C THR A 19 -0.37 -14.57 1.58
N PRO A 20 -1.33 -15.18 2.31
CA PRO A 20 -2.35 -16.01 1.68
C PRO A 20 -3.18 -15.24 0.63
N PHE A 21 -3.56 -14.00 0.95
CA PHE A 21 -4.31 -13.14 0.04
C PHE A 21 -3.49 -12.76 -1.19
N VAL A 22 -2.25 -12.28 -1.00
CA VAL A 22 -1.38 -11.85 -2.10
C VAL A 22 -1.06 -13.02 -3.03
N THR A 23 -0.78 -14.20 -2.47
CA THR A 23 -0.52 -15.42 -3.25
C THR A 23 -1.74 -15.79 -4.09
N LYS A 24 -2.94 -15.78 -3.51
CA LYS A 24 -4.16 -16.11 -4.28
C LYS A 24 -4.48 -15.07 -5.35
N ALA A 25 -4.28 -13.78 -5.07
CA ALA A 25 -4.44 -12.71 -6.05
C ALA A 25 -3.47 -12.87 -7.23
N LYS A 26 -2.20 -13.22 -6.97
CA LYS A 26 -1.21 -13.52 -8.02
C LYS A 26 -1.60 -14.73 -8.86
N GLU A 27 -2.12 -15.78 -8.22
CA GLU A 27 -2.61 -16.98 -8.91
C GLU A 27 -3.80 -16.65 -9.83
N LEU A 28 -4.78 -15.89 -9.35
CA LEU A 28 -5.95 -15.46 -10.13
C LEU A 28 -5.60 -14.46 -11.24
N LEU A 29 -4.55 -13.66 -11.04
CA LEU A 29 -4.00 -12.81 -12.10
C LEU A 29 -3.35 -13.65 -13.20
N LYS A 30 -2.53 -14.66 -12.82
CA LYS A 30 -1.81 -15.52 -13.77
C LYS A 30 -2.75 -16.47 -14.52
N ASN A 31 -3.52 -17.24 -13.76
CA ASN A 31 -4.27 -18.38 -14.27
C ASN A 31 -5.77 -18.09 -14.46
N GLY A 32 -6.30 -17.10 -13.74
CA GLY A 32 -7.74 -16.85 -13.69
C GLY A 32 -8.50 -17.95 -12.96
N PHE A 33 -9.81 -17.99 -13.19
CA PHE A 33 -10.69 -19.07 -12.76
C PHE A 33 -11.67 -19.43 -13.88
N THR A 34 -12.17 -20.65 -13.84
CA THR A 34 -13.19 -21.16 -14.76
C THR A 34 -14.52 -21.35 -14.04
N TYR A 35 -15.62 -21.12 -14.74
CA TYR A 35 -16.97 -21.39 -14.24
C TYR A 35 -17.90 -21.79 -15.37
N LEU A 36 -18.93 -22.57 -15.03
CA LEU A 36 -19.98 -22.99 -15.95
C LEU A 36 -21.17 -22.05 -15.80
N LEU A 37 -21.68 -21.54 -16.90
CA LEU A 37 -22.92 -20.75 -16.95
C LEU A 37 -23.70 -21.15 -18.20
N ASN A 38 -24.96 -21.55 -18.04
CA ASN A 38 -25.85 -21.98 -19.14
C ASN A 38 -25.23 -23.06 -20.04
N GLY A 39 -24.52 -24.04 -19.45
CA GLY A 39 -23.86 -25.12 -20.19
C GLY A 39 -22.57 -24.73 -20.93
N GLN A 40 -22.16 -23.45 -20.86
CA GLN A 40 -20.91 -22.97 -21.45
C GLN A 40 -19.86 -22.69 -20.37
N THR A 41 -18.62 -23.12 -20.63
CA THR A 41 -17.48 -22.86 -19.75
C THR A 41 -16.83 -21.53 -20.09
N TYR A 42 -16.69 -20.66 -19.10
CA TYR A 42 -16.01 -19.38 -19.21
C TYR A 42 -14.72 -19.37 -18.40
N LYS A 43 -13.72 -18.63 -18.89
CA LYS A 43 -12.48 -18.33 -18.16
C LYS A 43 -12.35 -16.84 -17.96
N LYS A 44 -12.09 -16.40 -16.72
CA LYS A 44 -11.87 -14.99 -16.38
C LYS A 44 -10.60 -14.82 -15.56
N ARG A 45 -9.86 -13.74 -15.81
CA ARG A 45 -8.69 -13.34 -15.01
C ARG A 45 -9.10 -12.25 -14.04
N VAL A 46 -8.46 -12.22 -12.88
CA VAL A 46 -8.70 -11.19 -11.86
C VAL A 46 -7.50 -10.26 -11.82
N VAL A 47 -7.73 -8.96 -11.96
CA VAL A 47 -6.69 -7.94 -11.89
C VAL A 47 -6.96 -7.07 -10.66
N THR A 48 -6.01 -7.05 -9.73
CA THR A 48 -6.07 -6.17 -8.55
C THR A 48 -5.36 -4.87 -8.87
N LEU A 49 -6.08 -3.76 -8.90
CA LEU A 49 -5.52 -2.44 -9.27
C LEU A 49 -4.89 -1.72 -8.08
N MET A 50 -5.60 -1.65 -6.95
CA MET A 50 -5.14 -0.93 -5.77
C MET A 50 -5.72 -1.51 -4.49
N SER A 51 -4.99 -1.31 -3.39
CA SER A 51 -5.47 -1.60 -2.03
C SER A 51 -5.92 -0.30 -1.37
N VAL A 52 -7.20 -0.22 -1.00
CA VAL A 52 -7.75 0.94 -0.29
C VAL A 52 -7.47 0.75 1.20
N CYS A 53 -6.63 1.63 1.75
CA CYS A 53 -6.28 1.66 3.16
C CYS A 53 -6.13 3.11 3.62
N ASP A 54 -6.55 3.37 4.87
CA ASP A 54 -6.32 4.65 5.54
C ASP A 54 -4.82 4.89 5.78
N SER A 55 -4.48 6.12 6.19
CA SER A 55 -3.09 6.54 6.39
C SER A 55 -2.36 5.80 7.51
N VAL A 56 -3.07 5.23 8.50
CA VAL A 56 -2.49 4.54 9.65
C VAL A 56 -2.22 3.06 9.33
N ALA A 57 -3.08 2.44 8.54
CA ALA A 57 -3.00 1.04 8.11
C ALA A 57 -2.04 0.85 6.93
N ARG A 58 -2.02 1.79 5.97
CA ARG A 58 -1.13 1.77 4.80
C ARG A 58 0.33 1.42 5.13
N PRO A 59 1.00 2.09 6.08
CA PRO A 59 2.40 1.80 6.39
C PRO A 59 2.62 0.40 6.96
N LEU A 60 1.66 -0.15 7.69
CA LEU A 60 1.74 -1.53 8.18
C LEU A 60 1.65 -2.54 7.03
N VAL A 61 0.78 -2.28 6.06
CA VAL A 61 0.59 -3.13 4.87
C VAL A 61 1.80 -3.06 3.94
N GLN A 62 2.42 -1.88 3.80
CA GLN A 62 3.55 -1.64 2.89
C GLN A 62 4.92 -1.83 3.54
N CYS A 63 4.98 -2.14 4.84
CA CYS A 63 6.21 -2.16 5.63
C CYS A 63 6.99 -0.84 5.54
N THR A 64 6.28 0.30 5.57
CA THR A 64 6.87 1.65 5.50
C THR A 64 6.68 2.40 6.82
N THR A 65 7.34 3.57 6.94
CA THR A 65 7.17 4.44 8.12
C THR A 65 5.77 5.05 8.14
N GLN A 66 5.28 5.41 9.33
CA GLN A 66 3.97 6.06 9.48
C GLN A 66 3.89 7.36 8.69
N PHE A 67 2.69 7.75 8.27
CA PHE A 67 2.45 8.96 7.46
C PHE A 67 2.97 10.25 8.13
N ASN A 68 3.14 10.24 9.45
CA ASN A 68 3.67 11.34 10.25
C ASN A 68 5.19 11.23 10.52
N GLY A 69 5.88 10.20 10.02
CA GLY A 69 7.34 10.07 10.11
C GLY A 69 8.08 10.97 9.11
N ASN A 70 9.38 11.17 9.33
CA ASN A 70 10.19 12.02 8.44
C ASN A 70 10.21 11.51 6.98
N TYR A 71 10.05 10.21 6.76
CA TYR A 71 9.92 9.60 5.44
C TYR A 71 8.53 8.98 5.24
N GLY A 72 7.50 9.65 5.76
CA GLY A 72 6.12 9.14 5.78
C GLY A 72 5.36 9.21 4.45
N CYS A 73 5.97 9.78 3.40
CA CYS A 73 5.32 9.88 2.10
C CYS A 73 5.15 8.48 1.48
N GLY A 74 3.94 8.14 1.05
CA GLY A 74 3.67 6.86 0.38
C GLY A 74 4.14 6.81 -1.07
N LEU A 75 4.59 7.93 -1.64
CA LEU A 75 4.93 8.08 -3.06
C LEU A 75 6.42 8.28 -3.30
N CYS A 76 7.07 9.16 -2.52
CA CYS A 76 8.50 9.50 -2.65
C CYS A 76 9.29 9.18 -1.36
N LEU A 77 10.61 9.33 -1.42
CA LEU A 77 11.55 9.16 -0.30
C LEU A 77 12.08 10.49 0.24
N HIS A 78 11.45 11.62 -0.10
CA HIS A 78 11.88 12.91 0.44
C HIS A 78 11.72 12.94 1.95
N HIS A 79 12.73 13.47 2.61
CA HIS A 79 12.61 13.87 4.01
C HIS A 79 11.59 15.00 4.10
N GLY A 80 10.59 14.82 4.95
CA GLY A 80 9.62 15.84 5.30
C GLY A 80 9.87 16.35 6.70
N GLU A 81 9.52 17.61 6.94
CA GLU A 81 9.66 18.30 8.21
C GLU A 81 8.30 18.47 8.88
N SER A 82 8.27 18.37 10.21
CA SER A 82 7.05 18.61 10.97
C SER A 82 7.02 20.08 11.37
N ILE A 83 6.06 20.83 10.84
CA ILE A 83 5.86 22.24 11.16
C ILE A 83 4.59 22.43 11.98
N GLU A 84 4.57 23.40 12.88
CA GLU A 84 3.34 23.81 13.55
C GLU A 84 2.41 24.52 12.57
N LYS A 85 1.14 24.12 12.57
CA LYS A 85 0.07 24.70 11.75
C LYS A 85 -1.19 24.83 12.58
N GLY A 86 -1.47 26.05 13.04
CA GLY A 86 -2.62 26.33 13.91
C GLY A 86 -2.49 25.60 15.25
N ARG A 87 -3.44 24.72 15.57
CA ARG A 87 -3.45 23.93 16.83
C ARG A 87 -2.81 22.54 16.69
N GLY A 88 -2.10 22.26 15.61
CA GLY A 88 -1.51 20.95 15.36
C GLY A 88 -0.24 21.03 14.52
N PHE A 89 0.21 19.88 14.04
CA PHE A 89 1.40 19.76 13.20
C PHE A 89 1.02 19.31 11.79
N ALA A 90 1.74 19.81 10.80
CA ALA A 90 1.67 19.36 9.43
C ALA A 90 3.05 18.83 9.00
N ARG A 91 3.06 17.67 8.32
CA ARG A 91 4.26 17.20 7.62
C ARG A 91 4.33 17.93 6.28
N VAL A 92 5.40 18.69 6.06
CA VAL A 92 5.67 19.38 4.79
C VAL A 92 6.88 18.76 4.12
N TYR A 93 6.90 18.78 2.79
CA TYR A 93 7.98 18.28 1.98
C TYR A 93 8.54 19.43 1.14
N PRO A 94 9.87 19.49 0.94
CA PRO A 94 10.48 20.55 0.16
C PRO A 94 10.01 20.47 -1.30
N VAL A 95 9.72 21.64 -1.88
CA VAL A 95 9.49 21.80 -3.32
C VAL A 95 10.86 22.09 -3.93
N ILE A 96 11.40 21.15 -4.71
CA ILE A 96 12.67 21.33 -5.39
C ILE A 96 12.36 21.93 -6.77
N ASN A 97 12.97 23.07 -7.10
CA ASN A 97 12.83 23.73 -8.41
C ASN A 97 11.38 24.07 -8.84
N GLY A 98 10.45 24.24 -7.90
CA GLY A 98 9.04 24.54 -8.21
C GLY A 98 8.21 23.32 -8.60
N GLU A 99 8.78 22.10 -8.57
CA GLU A 99 8.07 20.86 -8.87
C GLU A 99 7.70 20.11 -7.58
N PHE A 100 6.44 19.66 -7.49
CA PHE A 100 5.92 18.90 -6.34
C PHE A 100 6.56 17.50 -6.21
N PHE A 101 7.25 17.06 -7.24
CA PHE A 101 8.03 15.83 -7.29
C PHE A 101 9.46 16.25 -7.59
N GLY A 102 10.27 16.51 -6.56
CA GLY A 102 11.72 16.67 -6.75
C GLY A 102 12.29 15.53 -7.61
N GLU A 103 13.36 15.81 -8.35
CA GLU A 103 13.96 14.89 -9.31
C GLU A 103 14.25 13.52 -8.67
N GLY A 104 13.41 12.52 -8.97
CA GLY A 104 13.62 11.17 -8.44
C GLY A 104 12.39 10.29 -8.49
N LEU A 105 12.15 9.65 -9.64
CA LEU A 105 11.52 8.32 -9.62
C LEU A 105 12.45 7.36 -8.87
N ARG A 106 11.89 6.42 -8.12
CA ARG A 106 12.62 5.39 -7.35
C ARG A 106 13.73 4.76 -8.19
N SER A 107 14.99 5.17 -8.03
CA SER A 107 16.14 4.37 -8.43
C SER A 107 16.40 3.34 -7.32
N HIS A 108 16.67 2.10 -7.72
CA HIS A 108 17.16 1.05 -6.83
C HIS A 108 18.66 1.21 -6.51
N GLU A 109 19.28 2.28 -6.97
CA GLU A 109 20.67 2.60 -6.72
C GLU A 109 20.75 3.77 -5.75
N GLN A 110 21.64 3.56 -4.77
CA GLN A 110 21.77 4.24 -3.48
C GLN A 110 22.11 5.73 -3.59
#